data_AF-A0A1Y0N7A5-F1
#
_entry.id   AF-A0A1Y0N7A5-F1
#
_cell.length_a   1.000
_cell.length_b   1.000
_cell.length_c   1.000
_cell.angle_alpha   90.00
_cell.angle_beta   90.00
_cell.angle_gamma   90.00
#
_symmetry.space_group_name_H-M   'P 1'
#
loop_
_entity.id
_entity.type
_entity.pdbx_description
1 polymer ?
#
loop_
_entity_poly.entity_id
_entity_poly.type
_entity_poly.pdbx_seq_one_letter_code
_entity_poly.pdbx_strand_id
1 'polypeptide(L)'
;MQDLGHFLGFGSQRPDKSYKDGGPDNLWALSSIRFAVIECKSGLDDPAKPISKDFCNQLLGSESWFKTRYEGNLVTDLILIHPSSKFGPAASPAGNMRVMDIVSLQKLKVAVDGFVKAILFGDTTFAPAPKFAEALVHFGLDASHIVARYTVAPT
;
A
#
# COMPACT_ATOMS: atom_id res chain seq x y z
N MET A 1 -0.35 -2.37 -8.29
CA MET A 1 -1.07 -2.13 -7.02
C MET A 1 -2.55 -2.43 -7.11
N GLN A 2 -3.24 -2.01 -8.18
CA GLN A 2 -4.68 -2.26 -8.31
C GLN A 2 -5.04 -3.74 -8.21
N ASP A 3 -4.46 -4.55 -9.11
CA ASP A 3 -4.71 -5.99 -9.18
C ASP A 3 -4.28 -6.72 -7.91
N LEU A 4 -3.19 -6.28 -7.27
CA LEU A 4 -2.78 -6.83 -5.98
C LEU A 4 -3.85 -6.58 -4.90
N GLY A 5 -4.42 -5.38 -4.84
CA GLY A 5 -5.49 -5.08 -3.91
C GLY A 5 -6.71 -5.98 -4.14
N HIS A 6 -7.14 -6.16 -5.39
CA HIS A 6 -8.25 -7.08 -5.72
C HIS A 6 -7.92 -8.52 -5.40
N PHE A 7 -6.71 -8.97 -5.72
CA PHE A 7 -6.23 -10.32 -5.43
C PHE A 7 -6.26 -10.64 -3.93
N LEU A 8 -5.96 -9.65 -3.08
CA LEU A 8 -6.01 -9.78 -1.62
C LEU A 8 -7.41 -9.55 -1.02
N GLY A 9 -8.42 -9.28 -1.86
CA GLY A 9 -9.81 -9.07 -1.43
C GLY A 9 -10.14 -7.64 -0.97
N PHE A 10 -9.30 -6.66 -1.24
CA PHE A 10 -9.57 -5.25 -0.92
C PHE A 10 -10.40 -4.56 -2.00
N GLY A 11 -11.18 -3.55 -1.59
CA GLY A 11 -11.68 -2.56 -2.54
C GLY A 11 -10.49 -1.80 -3.11
N SER A 12 -10.27 -1.85 -4.43
CA SER A 12 -9.05 -1.29 -5.04
C SER A 12 -9.38 -0.52 -6.32
N GLN A 13 -8.93 0.74 -6.38
CA GLN A 13 -9.21 1.65 -7.48
C GLN A 13 -7.99 2.47 -7.87
N ARG A 14 -8.05 3.05 -9.08
CA ARG A 14 -7.04 3.96 -9.63
C ARG A 14 -7.63 5.33 -9.94
N PRO A 15 -7.84 6.18 -8.92
CA PRO A 15 -8.40 7.52 -9.11
C PRO A 15 -7.70 8.36 -10.18
N ASP A 16 -6.38 8.28 -10.27
CA ASP A 16 -5.57 8.95 -11.29
C ASP A 16 -6.03 8.66 -12.73
N LYS A 17 -6.50 7.43 -12.99
CA LYS A 17 -7.02 7.00 -14.30
C LYS A 17 -8.53 7.16 -14.43
N SER A 18 -9.26 6.86 -13.35
CA SER A 18 -10.72 6.80 -13.36
C SER A 18 -11.36 8.18 -13.38
N TYR A 19 -10.82 9.14 -12.60
CA TYR A 19 -11.41 10.47 -12.43
C TYR A 19 -10.55 11.58 -13.06
N LYS A 20 -9.23 11.39 -13.15
CA LYS A 20 -8.26 12.33 -13.75
C LYS A 20 -8.31 13.75 -13.13
N ASP A 21 -8.59 13.82 -11.85
CA ASP A 21 -8.82 15.05 -11.07
C ASP A 21 -7.81 15.20 -9.92
N GLY A 22 -6.63 14.61 -10.07
CA GLY A 22 -5.54 14.69 -9.09
C GLY A 22 -5.59 13.65 -7.96
N GLY A 23 -6.38 12.59 -8.12
CA GLY A 23 -6.40 11.47 -7.16
C GLY A 23 -5.14 10.60 -7.19
N PRO A 24 -4.96 9.73 -6.18
CA PRO A 24 -3.78 8.88 -6.05
C PRO A 24 -3.65 7.86 -7.19
N ASP A 25 -2.43 7.37 -7.38
CA ASP A 25 -2.13 6.23 -8.27
C ASP A 25 -2.93 4.98 -7.90
N ASN A 26 -3.16 4.75 -6.60
CA ASN A 26 -4.03 3.68 -6.13
C ASN A 26 -4.70 4.02 -4.80
N LEU A 27 -5.93 3.57 -4.61
CA LEU A 27 -6.67 3.64 -3.36
C LEU A 27 -7.10 2.23 -2.95
N TRP A 28 -6.72 1.79 -1.76
CA TRP A 28 -7.21 0.55 -1.16
C TRP A 28 -8.18 0.85 -0.01
N ALA A 29 -9.36 0.25 -0.04
CA ALA A 29 -10.26 0.17 1.11
C ALA A 29 -9.90 -1.07 1.93
N LEU A 30 -9.23 -0.85 3.06
CA LEU A 30 -8.78 -1.91 3.98
C LEU A 30 -9.90 -2.31 4.94
N SER A 31 -10.79 -1.38 5.30
CA SER A 31 -12.03 -1.65 6.03
C SER A 31 -13.07 -0.58 5.69
N SER A 32 -14.21 -0.58 6.37
CA SER A 32 -15.24 0.47 6.22
C SER A 32 -14.75 1.87 6.64
N ILE A 33 -13.70 1.96 7.47
CA ILE A 33 -13.21 3.23 8.02
C ILE A 33 -11.72 3.49 7.76
N ARG A 34 -11.00 2.57 7.09
CA ARG A 34 -9.54 2.65 6.90
C ARG A 34 -9.16 2.44 5.45
N PHE A 35 -8.36 3.37 4.93
CA PHE A 35 -7.94 3.40 3.53
C PHE A 35 -6.43 3.55 3.42
N ALA A 36 -5.81 2.91 2.44
CA ALA A 36 -4.46 3.23 2.02
C ALA A 36 -4.49 4.09 0.75
N VAL A 37 -3.95 5.30 0.85
CA VAL A 37 -3.76 6.23 -0.26
C VAL A 37 -2.34 6.04 -0.77
N ILE A 38 -2.18 5.58 -2.01
CA ILE A 38 -0.90 5.04 -2.50
C ILE A 38 -0.40 5.84 -3.69
N GLU A 39 0.86 6.27 -3.61
CA GLU A 39 1.63 6.87 -4.69
C GLU A 39 2.78 5.94 -5.08
N CYS A 40 2.94 5.69 -6.38
CA CYS A 40 3.99 4.83 -6.92
C CYS A 40 5.04 5.69 -7.63
N LYS A 41 6.33 5.49 -7.29
CA LYS A 41 7.44 6.12 -8.02
C LYS A 41 8.26 5.04 -8.71
N SER A 42 7.82 4.68 -9.91
CA SER A 42 8.50 3.72 -10.79
C SER A 42 9.71 4.34 -11.49
N GLY A 43 10.63 3.51 -11.97
CA GLY A 43 11.82 3.96 -12.70
C GLY A 43 12.92 4.53 -11.82
N LEU A 44 12.80 4.39 -10.49
CA LEU A 44 13.86 4.67 -9.53
C LEU A 44 14.39 3.35 -8.99
N ASP A 45 15.70 3.21 -8.94
CA ASP A 45 16.41 1.99 -8.52
C ASP A 45 17.46 2.24 -7.44
N ASP A 46 17.91 3.49 -7.28
CA ASP A 46 18.89 3.89 -6.26
C ASP A 46 18.24 4.12 -4.88
N PRO A 47 18.46 3.23 -3.88
CA PRO A 47 17.97 3.43 -2.52
C PRO A 47 18.74 4.51 -1.74
N ALA A 48 19.91 4.95 -2.21
CA ALA A 48 20.68 6.02 -1.58
C ALA A 48 20.09 7.40 -1.89
N LYS A 49 19.30 7.52 -2.96
CA LYS A 49 18.62 8.77 -3.34
C LYS A 49 17.43 9.04 -2.40
N PRO A 50 17.45 10.14 -1.63
CA PRO A 50 16.34 10.48 -0.75
C PRO A 50 15.06 10.83 -1.53
N ILE A 51 13.92 10.57 -0.91
CA ILE A 51 12.60 11.00 -1.38
C ILE A 51 12.58 12.54 -1.42
N SER A 52 12.20 13.10 -2.57
CA SER A 52 12.15 14.55 -2.76
C SER A 52 10.94 15.18 -2.05
N LYS A 53 11.02 16.50 -1.83
CA LYS A 53 9.88 17.31 -1.37
C LYS A 53 8.67 17.16 -2.30
N ASP A 54 8.89 17.05 -3.60
CA ASP A 54 7.82 16.96 -4.59
C ASP A 54 7.03 15.65 -4.46
N PHE A 55 7.72 14.51 -4.27
CA PHE A 55 7.03 13.23 -4.04
C PHE A 55 6.28 13.20 -2.71
N CYS A 56 6.86 13.79 -1.66
CA CYS A 56 6.18 13.97 -0.38
C CYS A 56 4.90 14.80 -0.55
N ASN A 57 4.99 15.94 -1.25
CA ASN A 57 3.86 16.83 -1.49
C ASN A 57 2.80 16.21 -2.40
N GLN A 58 3.19 15.39 -3.38
CA GLN A 58 2.25 14.67 -4.22
C GLN A 58 1.35 13.77 -3.36
N LEU A 59 1.94 12.99 -2.45
CA LEU A 59 1.17 12.10 -1.57
C LEU A 59 0.28 12.86 -0.58
N LEU A 60 0.74 14.00 -0.04
CA LEU A 60 -0.10 14.90 0.78
C LEU A 60 -1.27 15.49 -0.02
N GLY A 61 -1.04 15.80 -1.30
CA GLY A 61 -2.07 16.22 -2.24
C GLY A 61 -3.13 15.13 -2.43
N SER A 62 -2.69 13.89 -2.61
CA SER A 62 -3.58 12.73 -2.74
C SER A 62 -4.41 12.48 -1.46
N GLU A 63 -3.86 12.74 -0.28
CA GLU A 63 -4.65 12.72 0.97
C GLU A 63 -5.71 13.83 0.99
N SER A 64 -5.33 15.05 0.57
CA SER A 64 -6.26 16.18 0.50
C SER A 64 -7.40 15.86 -0.46
N TRP A 65 -7.09 15.30 -1.64
CA TRP A 65 -8.08 14.82 -2.61
C TRP A 65 -9.05 13.79 -2.02
N PHE A 66 -8.54 12.87 -1.17
CA PHE A 66 -9.37 11.89 -0.48
C PHE A 66 -10.33 12.58 0.49
N LYS A 67 -9.80 13.48 1.35
CA LYS A 67 -10.60 14.20 2.36
C LYS A 67 -11.71 15.07 1.76
N THR A 68 -11.57 15.56 0.52
CA THR A 68 -12.65 16.33 -0.14
C THR A 68 -13.76 15.46 -0.72
N ARG A 69 -13.55 14.13 -0.87
CA ARG A 69 -14.51 13.22 -1.53
C ARG A 69 -15.16 12.25 -0.56
N TYR A 70 -14.45 11.88 0.49
CA TYR A 70 -14.91 10.92 1.47
C TYR A 70 -15.12 11.64 2.80
N GLU A 71 -16.38 11.74 3.21
CA GLU A 71 -16.78 12.36 4.47
C GLU A 71 -16.73 11.35 5.64
N GLY A 72 -16.65 11.87 6.86
CA GLY A 72 -16.70 11.09 8.09
C GLY A 72 -15.35 10.83 8.74
N ASN A 73 -15.38 10.09 9.85
CA ASN A 73 -14.20 9.76 10.65
C ASN A 73 -13.41 8.60 10.02
N LEU A 74 -12.82 8.86 8.86
CA LEU A 74 -12.03 7.89 8.11
C LEU A 74 -10.54 8.05 8.42
N VAL A 75 -9.82 6.93 8.43
CA VAL A 75 -8.38 6.84 8.70
C VAL A 75 -7.65 6.55 7.39
N THR A 76 -6.59 7.30 7.13
CA THR A 76 -5.73 7.13 5.95
C THR A 76 -4.33 6.68 6.37
N ASP A 77 -3.83 5.61 5.75
CA ASP A 77 -2.41 5.32 5.66
C ASP A 77 -1.89 5.90 4.35
N LEU A 78 -0.94 6.83 4.41
CA LEU A 78 -0.32 7.41 3.22
C LEU A 78 0.90 6.58 2.83
N ILE A 79 0.83 5.86 1.72
CA ILE A 79 1.88 4.92 1.32
C ILE A 79 2.60 5.43 0.08
N LEU A 80 3.90 5.70 0.21
CA LEU A 80 4.78 5.94 -0.93
C LEU A 80 5.53 4.65 -1.28
N ILE A 81 5.46 4.21 -2.53
CA ILE A 81 6.33 3.14 -3.05
C ILE A 81 7.54 3.80 -3.69
N HIS A 82 8.70 3.65 -3.07
CA HIS A 82 9.95 4.30 -3.47
C HIS A 82 11.15 3.49 -2.96
N PRO A 83 12.28 3.37 -3.69
CA PRO A 83 13.41 2.52 -3.26
C PRO A 83 13.99 2.86 -1.88
N SER A 84 14.05 4.15 -1.56
CA SER A 84 14.49 4.68 -0.27
C SER A 84 13.32 5.02 0.64
N SER A 85 13.49 4.86 1.96
CA SER A 85 12.62 5.40 3.00
C SER A 85 13.12 6.71 3.62
N LYS A 86 14.28 7.20 3.17
CA LYS A 86 14.87 8.45 3.64
C LYS A 86 14.27 9.63 2.90
N PHE A 87 13.81 10.63 3.64
CA PHE A 87 13.32 11.89 3.07
C PHE A 87 14.44 12.93 2.96
N GLY A 88 14.39 13.73 1.91
CA GLY A 88 15.28 14.88 1.76
C GLY A 88 14.98 15.95 2.83
N PRO A 89 15.96 16.80 3.18
CA PRO A 89 15.84 17.76 4.29
C PRO A 89 14.74 18.82 4.08
N ALA A 90 14.29 19.04 2.84
CA ALA A 90 13.21 19.96 2.51
C ALA A 90 11.82 19.31 2.49
N ALA A 91 11.73 17.99 2.66
CA ALA A 91 10.48 17.26 2.70
C ALA A 91 9.93 17.20 4.14
N SER A 92 8.61 17.14 4.27
CA SER A 92 7.93 17.16 5.57
C SER A 92 6.85 16.07 5.60
N PRO A 93 7.23 14.80 5.84
CA PRO A 93 6.28 13.70 5.83
C PRO A 93 5.26 13.83 6.98
N ALA A 94 4.01 13.47 6.72
CA ALA A 94 2.96 13.43 7.75
C ALA A 94 3.13 12.20 8.67
N GLY A 95 2.56 12.27 9.88
CA GLY A 95 2.71 11.20 10.88
C GLY A 95 2.08 9.85 10.48
N ASN A 96 1.13 9.85 9.56
CA ASN A 96 0.50 8.66 8.97
C ASN A 96 1.16 8.21 7.66
N MET A 97 2.31 8.80 7.28
CA MET A 97 3.07 8.34 6.12
C MET A 97 3.85 7.08 6.42
N ARG A 98 3.90 6.22 5.40
CA ARG A 98 4.61 4.95 5.36
C ARG A 98 5.32 4.84 4.01
N VAL A 99 6.47 4.18 4.00
CA VAL A 99 7.20 3.90 2.76
C VAL A 99 7.30 2.40 2.54
N MET A 100 6.85 1.94 1.38
CA MET A 100 7.20 0.61 0.90
C MET A 100 8.54 0.71 0.16
N ASP A 101 9.62 0.62 0.94
CA ASP A 101 10.98 0.66 0.41
C ASP A 101 11.37 -0.60 -0.35
N ILE A 102 12.56 -0.63 -0.96
CA ILE A 102 12.99 -1.78 -1.77
C ILE A 102 12.98 -3.09 -0.98
N VAL A 103 13.35 -3.03 0.31
CA VAL A 103 13.37 -4.19 1.21
C VAL A 103 11.94 -4.65 1.52
N SER A 104 11.05 -3.71 1.83
CA SER A 104 9.66 -3.99 2.17
C SER A 104 8.87 -4.50 0.97
N LEU A 105 9.12 -3.94 -0.22
CA LEU A 105 8.54 -4.41 -1.47
C LEU A 105 9.00 -5.84 -1.79
N GLN A 106 10.27 -6.16 -1.56
CA GLN A 106 10.77 -7.53 -1.75
C GLN A 106 10.13 -8.50 -0.75
N LYS A 107 9.98 -8.10 0.52
CA LYS A 107 9.26 -8.88 1.53
C LYS A 107 7.81 -9.14 1.11
N LEU A 108 7.11 -8.13 0.60
CA LEU A 108 5.74 -8.29 0.10
C LEU A 108 5.66 -9.28 -1.06
N LYS A 109 6.59 -9.20 -2.02
CA LYS A 109 6.67 -10.16 -3.15
C LYS A 109 6.84 -11.60 -2.66
N VAL A 110 7.77 -11.82 -1.73
CA VAL A 110 8.01 -13.16 -1.14
C VAL A 110 6.78 -13.65 -0.38
N ALA A 111 6.10 -12.78 0.36
CA ALA A 111 4.89 -13.15 1.10
C ALA A 111 3.72 -13.52 0.16
N VAL A 112 3.52 -12.76 -0.92
CA VAL A 112 2.50 -13.07 -1.93
C VAL A 112 2.79 -14.40 -2.62
N ASP A 113 4.04 -14.66 -3.01
CA ASP A 113 4.45 -15.95 -3.59
C ASP A 113 4.24 -17.11 -2.61
N GLY A 114 4.63 -16.93 -1.33
CA GLY A 114 4.40 -17.91 -0.28
C GLY A 114 2.91 -18.20 -0.06
N PHE A 115 2.07 -17.16 -0.05
CA PHE A 115 0.62 -17.29 0.04
C PHE A 115 0.06 -18.11 -1.13
N VAL A 116 0.43 -17.76 -2.37
CA VAL A 116 -0.02 -18.51 -3.56
C VAL A 116 0.39 -19.98 -3.48
N LYS A 117 1.64 -20.27 -3.10
CA LYS A 117 2.12 -21.66 -2.94
C LYS A 117 1.37 -22.41 -1.85
N ALA A 118 1.09 -21.78 -0.72
CA ALA A 118 0.33 -22.38 0.37
C ALA A 118 -1.09 -22.75 -0.05
N ILE A 119 -1.73 -21.94 -0.89
CA ILE A 119 -3.06 -22.21 -1.44
C ILE A 119 -3.04 -23.30 -2.52
N LEU A 120 -2.05 -23.29 -3.42
CA LEU A 120 -2.00 -24.23 -4.56
C LEU A 120 -1.52 -25.63 -4.17
N PHE A 121 -0.52 -25.72 -3.30
CA PHE A 121 0.13 -26.97 -2.91
C PHE A 121 -0.24 -27.44 -1.51
N GLY A 122 -1.06 -26.65 -0.79
CA GLY A 122 -1.67 -27.10 0.45
C GLY A 122 -2.69 -28.22 0.22
N ASP A 123 -3.14 -28.84 1.30
CA ASP A 123 -4.21 -29.84 1.29
C ASP A 123 -5.58 -29.15 1.09
N THR A 124 -5.72 -28.60 -0.11
CA THR A 124 -6.73 -27.60 -0.48
C THR A 124 -7.10 -27.75 -1.95
N THR A 125 -7.49 -28.95 -2.37
CA THR A 125 -8.20 -29.14 -3.65
C THR A 125 -9.45 -28.26 -3.73
N PHE A 126 -10.01 -27.85 -2.59
CA PHE A 126 -10.91 -26.72 -2.41
C PHE A 126 -10.68 -26.10 -1.02
N ALA A 127 -9.79 -25.10 -0.90
CA ALA A 127 -9.64 -24.37 0.36
C ALA A 127 -10.97 -23.67 0.71
N PRO A 128 -11.66 -24.00 1.82
CA PRO A 128 -12.80 -23.24 2.26
C PRO A 128 -12.35 -21.83 2.68
N ALA A 129 -13.24 -20.83 2.57
CA ALA A 129 -12.93 -19.41 2.86
C ALA A 129 -12.15 -19.16 4.17
N PRO A 130 -12.39 -19.89 5.29
CA PRO A 130 -11.57 -19.75 6.50
C PRO A 130 -10.08 -20.05 6.29
N LYS A 131 -9.72 -21.07 5.50
CA LYS A 131 -8.31 -21.40 5.23
C LYS A 131 -7.61 -20.29 4.43
N PHE A 132 -8.34 -19.62 3.53
CA PHE A 132 -7.81 -18.45 2.82
C PHE A 132 -7.55 -17.28 3.77
N ALA A 133 -8.50 -16.97 4.66
CA ALA A 133 -8.34 -15.91 5.65
C ALA A 133 -7.17 -16.19 6.60
N GLU A 134 -7.04 -17.44 7.08
CA GLU A 134 -5.91 -17.87 7.91
C GLU A 134 -4.58 -17.72 7.18
N ALA A 135 -4.51 -18.11 5.90
CA ALA A 135 -3.32 -17.93 5.09
C ALA A 135 -2.98 -16.45 4.88
N LEU A 136 -3.95 -15.59 4.59
CA LEU A 136 -3.73 -14.14 4.49
C LEU A 136 -3.14 -13.58 5.80
N VAL A 137 -3.69 -13.96 6.95
CA VAL A 137 -3.17 -13.55 8.26
C VAL A 137 -1.76 -14.09 8.51
N HIS A 138 -1.51 -15.36 8.18
CA HIS A 138 -0.20 -15.98 8.34
C HIS A 138 0.90 -15.24 7.56
N PHE A 139 0.62 -14.87 6.31
CA PHE A 139 1.51 -14.06 5.49
C PHE A 139 1.37 -12.55 5.77
N GLY A 140 0.50 -12.13 6.70
CA GLY A 140 0.23 -10.73 7.03
C GLY A 140 -0.22 -9.87 5.84
N LEU A 141 -0.92 -10.49 4.89
CA LEU A 141 -1.47 -9.88 3.69
C LEU A 141 -2.91 -9.38 3.88
N ASP A 142 -3.52 -9.62 5.04
CA ASP A 142 -4.83 -9.06 5.39
C ASP A 142 -4.75 -7.57 5.74
N ALA A 143 -5.92 -6.92 5.76
CA ALA A 143 -6.06 -5.50 6.00
C ALA A 143 -5.46 -5.00 7.32
N SER A 144 -5.39 -5.84 8.35
CA SER A 144 -4.87 -5.46 9.66
C SER A 144 -3.35 -5.37 9.66
N HIS A 145 -2.68 -6.22 8.87
CA HIS A 145 -1.23 -6.41 8.96
C HIS A 145 -0.45 -5.82 7.78
N ILE A 146 -1.04 -5.76 6.58
CA ILE A 146 -0.29 -5.50 5.35
C ILE A 146 0.51 -4.19 5.39
N VAL A 147 -0.08 -3.11 5.90
CA VAL A 147 0.60 -1.81 5.99
C VAL A 147 1.74 -1.90 7.00
N ALA A 148 1.49 -2.38 8.22
CA ALA A 148 2.51 -2.45 9.26
C ALA A 148 3.67 -3.40 8.90
N ARG A 149 3.38 -4.49 8.18
CA ARG A 149 4.35 -5.56 7.87
C ARG A 149 5.20 -5.26 6.64
N TYR A 150 4.65 -4.53 5.66
CA TYR A 150 5.29 -4.30 4.36
C TYR A 150 5.53 -2.82 4.06
N THR A 151 5.60 -2.00 5.10
CA THR A 151 6.07 -0.62 5.00
C THR A 151 6.90 -0.26 6.22
N VAL A 152 7.71 0.79 6.11
CA VAL A 152 8.49 1.38 7.20
C VAL A 152 8.08 2.84 7.42
N ALA A 153 8.47 3.40 8.57
CA ALA A 153 8.29 4.83 8.81
C ALA A 153 9.30 5.62 7.95
N PRO A 154 8.96 6.86 7.55
CA PRO A 154 9.92 7.83 7.03
C PRO A 154 11.17 7.94 7.92
N THR A 155 12.35 8.04 7.31
CA THR A 155 13.64 8.28 7.98
C THR A 155 14.34 9.53 7.47
#